data_AF-A0A7R9HX31-F1
#
_entry.id   AF-A0A7R9HX31-F1
#
_cell.length_a   1.000
_cell.length_b   1.000
_cell.length_c   1.000
_cell.angle_alpha   90.00
_cell.angle_beta   90.00
_cell.angle_gamma   90.00
#
_symmetry.space_group_name_H-M   'P 1'
#
loop_
_entity.id
_entity.type
_entity.pdbx_description
1 polymer ?
#
loop_
_entity_poly.entity_id
_entity_poly.type
_entity_poly.pdbx_seq_one_letter_code
_entity_poly.pdbx_strand_id
1 'polypeptide(L)'
;MCFQGNVALPNPYGDPACPDFIMPIQPQAAEILFGRTSYIKKMIEDANLSDETVKLLQFCCWENPHFSRTVLSELLWQIAYAYCHELRHHMDLLLAMLLLEDSWQTHRIHNALKGVPEEREGLFDTVQRSKNHYQKRAYQCIKCMVALFSKCRTAHQMLHSNVEIKRKWMVAVEWLQDELERVRGSYPCNSTWRIHQPSTSLDSSNPPPFNKFTEWPSAQHPVLLAL
;
A
#
# COMPACT_ATOMS: atom_id res chain seq x y z
N MET A 1 19.41 -3.45 -17.07
CA MET A 1 20.65 -2.69 -16.78
C MET A 1 20.56 -2.25 -15.33
N CYS A 2 21.51 -2.68 -14.48
CA CYS A 2 21.58 -2.22 -13.10
C CYS A 2 21.86 -0.72 -13.04
N PHE A 3 21.43 -0.09 -11.96
CA PHE A 3 21.95 1.21 -11.58
C PHE A 3 23.49 1.08 -11.50
N GLN A 4 24.24 1.88 -12.28
CA GLN A 4 25.73 1.92 -12.35
C GLN A 4 26.46 0.91 -13.26
N GLY A 5 25.78 0.17 -14.15
CA GLY A 5 26.48 -0.67 -15.16
C GLY A 5 27.09 -1.96 -14.61
N ASN A 6 26.71 -2.36 -13.39
CA ASN A 6 27.06 -3.66 -12.82
C ASN A 6 26.24 -4.81 -13.44
N VAL A 7 26.70 -6.04 -13.22
CA VAL A 7 25.99 -7.28 -13.61
C VAL A 7 24.69 -7.40 -12.82
N ALA A 8 23.61 -7.81 -13.50
CA ALA A 8 22.31 -8.04 -12.89
C ALA A 8 22.38 -9.05 -11.73
N LEU A 9 21.81 -8.68 -10.58
CA LEU A 9 21.65 -9.59 -9.47
C LEU A 9 20.80 -10.81 -9.88
N PRO A 10 21.13 -12.02 -9.42
CA PRO A 10 20.27 -13.19 -9.61
C PRO A 10 18.84 -12.90 -9.14
N ASN A 11 17.85 -13.29 -9.93
CA ASN A 11 16.45 -13.01 -9.61
C ASN A 11 15.93 -14.01 -8.56
N PRO A 12 15.63 -13.59 -7.32
CA PRO A 12 15.20 -14.51 -6.27
C PRO A 12 13.76 -14.98 -6.43
N TYR A 13 13.00 -14.39 -7.38
CA TYR A 13 11.63 -14.77 -7.70
C TYR A 13 11.54 -15.82 -8.81
N GLY A 14 12.68 -16.34 -9.28
CA GLY A 14 12.71 -17.47 -10.20
C GLY A 14 12.18 -18.74 -9.54
N ASP A 15 11.68 -19.68 -10.34
CA ASP A 15 11.21 -20.98 -9.86
C ASP A 15 12.40 -21.82 -9.34
N PRO A 16 12.44 -22.17 -8.04
CA PRO A 16 13.52 -23.00 -7.50
C PRO A 16 13.61 -24.40 -8.14
N ALA A 17 12.50 -24.90 -8.72
CA ALA A 17 12.48 -26.17 -9.43
C ALA A 17 13.12 -26.07 -10.83
N CYS A 18 13.33 -24.86 -11.36
CA CYS A 18 13.90 -24.60 -12.67
C CYS A 18 15.05 -23.57 -12.55
N PRO A 19 16.22 -23.97 -12.02
CA PRO A 19 17.34 -23.06 -11.78
C PRO A 19 17.95 -22.52 -13.08
N ASP A 20 17.83 -23.28 -14.17
CA ASP A 20 18.32 -22.92 -15.49
C ASP A 20 17.20 -22.36 -16.36
N PHE A 21 17.54 -21.38 -17.21
CA PHE A 21 16.61 -20.88 -18.22
C PHE A 21 16.34 -21.99 -19.26
N ILE A 22 15.07 -22.40 -19.38
CA ILE A 22 14.65 -23.41 -20.36
C ILE A 22 14.84 -22.90 -21.79
N MET A 23 14.33 -21.69 -22.06
CA MET A 23 14.46 -21.03 -23.36
C MET A 23 14.24 -19.52 -23.25
N PRO A 24 14.79 -18.72 -24.19
CA PRO A 24 14.45 -17.30 -24.28
C PRO A 24 12.95 -17.09 -24.51
N ILE A 25 12.40 -16.02 -23.91
CA ILE A 25 11.03 -15.60 -24.17
C ILE A 25 10.84 -15.28 -25.65
N GLN A 26 9.71 -15.71 -26.22
CA GLN A 26 9.36 -15.36 -27.60
C GLN A 26 9.19 -13.85 -27.73
N PRO A 27 9.70 -13.19 -28.80
CA PRO A 27 9.66 -11.74 -28.95
C PRO A 27 8.24 -11.14 -28.83
N GLN A 28 7.24 -11.83 -29.39
CA GLN A 28 5.84 -11.40 -29.35
C GLN A 28 5.29 -11.43 -27.92
N ALA A 29 5.65 -12.44 -27.12
CA ALA A 29 5.25 -12.53 -25.72
C ALA A 29 5.96 -11.44 -24.89
N ALA A 30 7.24 -11.17 -25.17
CA ALA A 30 7.98 -10.09 -24.52
C ALA A 30 7.38 -8.71 -24.85
N GLU A 31 6.97 -8.46 -26.10
CA GLU A 31 6.31 -7.22 -26.49
C GLU A 31 5.00 -7.01 -25.75
N ILE A 32 4.19 -8.06 -25.58
CA ILE A 32 2.95 -7.99 -24.81
C ILE A 32 3.26 -7.73 -23.33
N LEU A 33 4.15 -8.51 -22.74
CA LEU A 33 4.47 -8.46 -21.32
C LEU A 33 5.11 -7.13 -20.92
N PHE A 34 6.13 -6.68 -21.65
CA PHE A 34 6.94 -5.51 -21.28
C PHE A 34 6.54 -4.23 -22.03
N GLY A 35 5.88 -4.33 -23.19
CA GLY A 35 5.55 -3.19 -24.03
C GLY A 35 4.12 -2.67 -23.88
N ARG A 36 3.17 -3.49 -23.40
CA ARG A 36 1.74 -3.11 -23.33
C ARG A 36 1.31 -2.81 -21.89
N THR A 37 1.20 -1.53 -21.56
CA THR A 37 0.73 -1.06 -20.24
C THR A 37 -0.68 -1.58 -19.90
N SER A 38 -1.55 -1.75 -20.89
CA SER A 38 -2.89 -2.33 -20.70
C SER A 38 -2.86 -3.77 -20.19
N TYR A 39 -1.85 -4.55 -20.58
CA TYR A 39 -1.67 -5.91 -20.08
C TYR A 39 -1.21 -5.89 -18.62
N ILE A 40 -0.25 -5.02 -18.27
CA ILE A 40 0.20 -4.83 -16.88
C ILE A 40 -0.97 -4.39 -15.99
N LYS A 41 -1.81 -3.46 -16.46
CA LYS A 41 -3.02 -3.06 -15.74
C LYS A 41 -3.93 -4.26 -15.47
N LYS A 42 -4.16 -5.10 -16.48
CA LYS A 42 -4.97 -6.31 -16.33
C LYS A 42 -4.36 -7.29 -15.33
N MET A 43 -3.03 -7.47 -15.36
CA MET A 43 -2.32 -8.28 -14.36
C MET A 43 -2.49 -7.74 -12.95
N ILE A 44 -2.43 -6.42 -12.74
CA ILE A 44 -2.63 -5.80 -11.42
C ILE A 44 -4.07 -5.99 -10.92
N GLU A 45 -5.05 -5.93 -11.82
CA GLU A 45 -6.45 -6.23 -11.48
C GLU A 45 -6.62 -7.70 -11.08
N ASP A 46 -6.01 -8.63 -11.85
CA ASP A 46 -6.09 -10.07 -11.64
C ASP A 46 -5.18 -10.58 -10.52
N ALA A 47 -4.21 -9.78 -10.04
CA ALA A 47 -3.36 -10.13 -8.89
C ALA A 47 -4.17 -10.37 -7.61
N ASN A 48 -5.38 -9.81 -7.53
CA ASN A 48 -6.35 -10.07 -6.46
C ASN A 48 -6.69 -11.57 -6.33
N LEU A 49 -6.52 -12.32 -7.41
CA LEU A 49 -7.04 -13.67 -7.58
C LEU A 49 -5.96 -14.75 -7.43
N SER A 50 -4.67 -14.39 -7.48
CA SER A 50 -3.58 -15.36 -7.55
C SER A 50 -2.24 -14.83 -7.06
N ASP A 51 -1.62 -15.57 -6.13
CA ASP A 51 -0.24 -15.35 -5.66
C ASP A 51 0.78 -15.47 -6.81
N GLU A 52 0.49 -16.26 -7.85
CA GLU A 52 1.38 -16.44 -9.00
C GLU A 52 1.51 -15.16 -9.82
N THR A 53 0.45 -14.34 -9.91
CA THR A 53 0.53 -13.04 -10.59
C THR A 53 1.42 -12.08 -9.83
N VAL A 54 1.39 -12.11 -8.49
CA VAL A 54 2.29 -11.31 -7.65
C VAL A 54 3.74 -11.73 -7.87
N LYS A 55 4.04 -13.03 -7.86
CA LYS A 55 5.39 -13.55 -8.14
C LYS A 55 5.88 -13.15 -9.53
N LEU A 56 5.02 -13.26 -10.55
CA LEU A 56 5.36 -12.86 -11.91
C LEU A 56 5.70 -11.36 -12.00
N LEU A 57 4.93 -10.50 -11.33
CA LEU A 57 5.22 -9.07 -11.24
C LEU A 57 6.55 -8.81 -10.52
N GLN A 58 6.82 -9.50 -9.41
CA GLN A 58 8.10 -9.39 -8.69
C GLN A 58 9.27 -9.80 -9.57
N PHE A 59 9.15 -10.94 -10.25
CA PHE A 59 10.14 -11.46 -11.18
C PHE A 59 10.42 -10.45 -12.30
N CYS A 60 9.39 -9.89 -12.92
CA CYS A 60 9.54 -8.94 -14.03
C CYS A 60 10.06 -7.56 -13.58
N CYS A 61 9.80 -7.15 -12.33
CA CYS A 61 10.28 -5.89 -11.77
C CYS A 61 11.75 -5.94 -11.35
N TRP A 62 12.26 -7.12 -10.98
CA TRP A 62 13.62 -7.29 -10.48
C TRP A 62 14.68 -6.81 -11.49
N GLU A 63 15.51 -5.86 -11.08
CA GLU A 63 16.57 -5.26 -11.93
C GLU A 63 16.05 -4.68 -13.27
N ASN A 64 14.75 -4.34 -13.33
CA ASN A 64 14.08 -3.83 -14.52
C ASN A 64 13.37 -2.49 -14.21
N PRO A 65 14.08 -1.35 -14.35
CA PRO A 65 13.55 -0.04 -13.96
C PRO A 65 12.33 0.38 -14.79
N HIS A 66 12.28 0.01 -16.07
CA HIS A 66 11.17 0.39 -16.95
C HIS A 66 9.89 -0.32 -16.53
N PHE A 67 9.94 -1.64 -16.38
CA PHE A 67 8.78 -2.43 -15.97
C PHE A 67 8.35 -2.06 -14.54
N SER A 68 9.31 -1.93 -13.61
CA SER A 68 9.03 -1.52 -12.23
C SER A 68 8.35 -0.15 -12.16
N ARG A 69 8.78 0.83 -12.97
CA ARG A 69 8.16 2.14 -13.06
C ARG A 69 6.71 2.04 -13.57
N THR A 70 6.45 1.25 -14.61
CA THR A 70 5.08 1.06 -15.12
C THR A 70 4.16 0.42 -14.09
N VAL A 71 4.61 -0.65 -13.41
CA VAL A 71 3.83 -1.28 -12.33
C VAL A 71 3.55 -0.29 -11.21
N LEU A 72 4.56 0.47 -10.78
CA LEU A 72 4.41 1.49 -9.75
C LEU A 72 3.39 2.57 -10.15
N SER A 73 3.46 3.06 -11.39
CA SER A 73 2.54 4.08 -11.89
C SER A 73 1.08 3.61 -11.93
N GLU A 74 0.85 2.37 -12.35
CA GLU A 74 -0.50 1.78 -12.37
C GLU A 74 -1.00 1.52 -10.94
N LEU A 75 -0.14 1.05 -10.03
CA LEU A 75 -0.51 0.87 -8.62
C LEU A 75 -0.87 2.18 -7.93
N LEU A 76 -0.08 3.25 -8.14
CA LEU A 76 -0.39 4.57 -7.59
C LEU A 76 -1.71 5.12 -8.13
N TRP A 77 -2.00 4.88 -9.42
CA TRP A 77 -3.30 5.21 -10.01
C TRP A 77 -4.44 4.46 -9.34
N GLN A 78 -4.33 3.14 -9.21
CA GLN A 78 -5.36 2.33 -8.55
C GLN A 78 -5.57 2.76 -7.10
N ILE A 79 -4.49 3.03 -6.35
CA ILE A 79 -4.59 3.53 -4.98
C ILE A 79 -5.31 4.88 -4.90
N ALA A 80 -5.04 5.77 -5.86
CA ALA A 80 -5.64 7.09 -5.91
C ALA A 80 -7.13 7.07 -6.26
N TYR A 81 -7.62 6.06 -7.01
CA TYR A 81 -8.96 6.11 -7.61
C TYR A 81 -9.85 4.86 -7.44
N ALA A 82 -9.30 3.68 -7.17
CA ALA A 82 -10.07 2.43 -7.03
C ALA A 82 -11.08 2.48 -5.87
N TYR A 83 -12.08 1.60 -5.93
CA TYR A 83 -13.10 1.50 -4.90
C TYR A 83 -12.50 1.03 -3.57
N CYS A 84 -13.13 1.43 -2.46
CA CYS A 84 -12.60 1.17 -1.12
C CYS A 84 -12.40 -0.32 -0.78
N HIS A 85 -13.15 -1.23 -1.42
CA HIS A 85 -13.06 -2.67 -1.15
C HIS A 85 -11.85 -3.34 -1.84
N GLU A 86 -11.41 -2.80 -2.98
CA GLU A 86 -10.24 -3.30 -3.74
C GLU A 86 -8.94 -2.66 -3.25
N LEU A 87 -9.03 -1.47 -2.63
CA LEU A 87 -7.88 -0.68 -2.20
C LEU A 87 -6.87 -1.46 -1.33
N ARG A 88 -7.36 -2.39 -0.49
CA ARG A 88 -6.48 -3.20 0.37
C ARG A 88 -5.50 -4.01 -0.46
N HIS A 89 -5.96 -4.67 -1.52
CA HIS A 89 -5.11 -5.50 -2.34
C HIS A 89 -4.05 -4.69 -3.08
N HIS A 90 -4.42 -3.53 -3.64
CA HIS A 90 -3.45 -2.66 -4.31
C HIS A 90 -2.38 -2.13 -3.34
N MET A 91 -2.74 -1.89 -2.07
CA MET A 91 -1.76 -1.52 -1.04
C MET A 91 -0.81 -2.67 -0.70
N ASP A 92 -1.33 -3.89 -0.55
CA ASP A 92 -0.52 -5.07 -0.24
C ASP A 92 0.44 -5.38 -1.40
N LEU A 93 -0.05 -5.29 -2.65
CA LEU A 93 0.78 -5.44 -3.84
C LEU A 93 1.83 -4.33 -3.97
N LEU A 94 1.47 -3.07 -3.71
CA LEU A 94 2.43 -1.97 -3.65
C LEU A 94 3.53 -2.25 -2.61
N LEU A 95 3.16 -2.65 -1.39
CA LEU A 95 4.14 -2.96 -0.36
C LEU A 95 5.08 -4.09 -0.81
N ALA A 96 4.55 -5.15 -1.43
CA ALA A 96 5.36 -6.23 -1.99
C ALA A 96 6.35 -5.74 -3.06
N MET A 97 5.94 -4.80 -3.91
CA MET A 97 6.82 -4.21 -4.93
C MET A 97 7.90 -3.30 -4.33
N LEU A 98 7.61 -2.61 -3.23
CA LEU A 98 8.56 -1.70 -2.55
C LEU A 98 9.59 -2.44 -1.70
N LEU A 99 9.29 -3.68 -1.30
CA LEU A 99 10.20 -4.55 -0.57
C LEU A 99 11.17 -5.33 -1.47
N LEU A 100 11.11 -5.14 -2.79
CA LEU A 100 12.09 -5.73 -3.71
C LEU A 100 13.49 -5.15 -3.43
N GLU A 101 14.40 -5.99 -2.94
CA GLU A 101 15.78 -5.61 -2.55
C GLU A 101 16.75 -5.62 -3.73
N ASP A 102 16.37 -4.98 -4.83
CA ASP A 102 17.21 -4.80 -6.01
C ASP A 102 17.90 -3.42 -6.04
N SER A 103 18.74 -3.21 -7.05
CA SER A 103 19.47 -1.95 -7.24
C SER A 103 18.56 -0.71 -7.38
N TRP A 104 17.27 -0.91 -7.63
CA TRP A 104 16.28 0.15 -7.88
C TRP A 104 15.35 0.41 -6.70
N GLN A 105 15.49 -0.32 -5.59
CA GLN A 105 14.62 -0.22 -4.41
C GLN A 105 14.50 1.23 -3.91
N THR A 106 15.63 1.93 -3.73
CA THR A 106 15.64 3.32 -3.25
C THR A 106 14.85 4.25 -4.16
N HIS A 107 15.05 4.16 -5.47
CA HIS A 107 14.34 5.01 -6.44
C HIS A 107 12.84 4.71 -6.44
N ARG A 108 12.48 3.43 -6.36
CA ARG A 108 11.09 2.96 -6.29
C ARG A 108 10.36 3.45 -5.05
N ILE A 109 11.00 3.37 -3.87
CA ILE A 109 10.47 3.91 -2.61
C ILE A 109 10.29 5.41 -2.71
N HIS A 110 11.28 6.14 -3.21
CA HIS A 110 11.19 7.58 -3.38
C HIS A 110 9.98 7.97 -4.24
N ASN A 111 9.80 7.32 -5.40
CA ASN A 111 8.70 7.59 -6.32
C ASN A 111 7.34 7.16 -5.77
N ALA A 112 7.27 6.09 -4.96
CA ALA A 112 6.03 5.72 -4.31
C ALA A 112 5.57 6.77 -3.29
N LEU A 113 6.52 7.30 -2.50
CA LEU A 113 6.22 8.30 -1.48
C LEU A 113 5.89 9.67 -2.08
N LYS A 114 6.72 10.14 -3.02
CA LYS A 114 6.65 11.50 -3.59
C LYS A 114 5.95 11.61 -4.95
N GLY A 115 5.66 10.48 -5.59
CA GLY A 115 5.09 10.43 -6.94
C GLY A 115 6.15 10.19 -8.02
N VAL A 116 5.66 9.77 -9.18
CA VAL A 116 6.44 9.67 -10.42
C VAL A 116 6.33 11.01 -11.13
N PRO A 117 7.44 11.73 -11.38
CA PRO A 117 7.40 13.04 -12.03
C PRO A 117 6.55 13.04 -13.29
N GLU A 118 5.68 14.05 -13.42
CA GLU A 118 4.80 14.28 -14.59
C GLU A 118 3.78 13.16 -14.89
N GLU A 119 3.72 12.09 -14.09
CA GLU A 119 2.90 10.93 -14.40
C GLU A 119 1.91 10.57 -13.29
N ARG A 120 2.36 10.50 -12.04
CA ARG A 120 1.54 10.02 -10.91
C ARG A 120 1.87 10.72 -9.61
N GLU A 121 0.83 11.07 -8.87
CA GLU A 121 0.95 11.56 -7.51
C GLU A 121 1.39 10.45 -6.55
N GLY A 122 2.16 10.81 -5.52
CA GLY A 122 2.65 9.87 -4.52
C GLY A 122 1.62 9.54 -3.43
N LEU A 123 2.02 8.68 -2.50
CA LEU A 123 1.23 8.36 -1.32
C LEU A 123 0.95 9.59 -0.46
N PHE A 124 1.92 10.49 -0.28
CA PHE A 124 1.71 11.71 0.53
C PHE A 124 0.66 12.63 -0.08
N ASP A 125 0.71 12.84 -1.40
CA ASP A 125 -0.25 13.70 -2.08
C ASP A 125 -1.64 13.05 -2.08
N THR A 126 -1.69 11.71 -2.21
CA THR A 126 -2.94 10.95 -2.09
C THR A 126 -3.55 11.07 -0.70
N VAL A 127 -2.75 11.00 0.38
CA VAL A 127 -3.23 11.27 1.75
C VAL A 127 -3.82 12.68 1.82
N GLN A 128 -3.06 13.69 1.39
CA GLN A 128 -3.49 15.08 1.47
C GLN A 128 -4.79 15.35 0.70
N ARG A 129 -4.99 14.74 -0.47
CA ARG A 129 -6.20 14.86 -1.29
C ARG A 129 -7.41 14.16 -0.67
N SER A 130 -7.19 12.99 -0.07
CA SER A 130 -8.27 12.11 0.41
C SER A 130 -8.71 12.39 1.86
N LYS A 131 -7.92 13.15 2.63
CA LYS A 131 -8.10 13.30 4.08
C LYS A 131 -9.45 13.86 4.57
N ASN A 132 -10.20 14.59 3.74
CA ASN A 132 -11.47 15.20 4.16
C ASN A 132 -12.71 14.35 3.80
N HIS A 133 -12.69 13.69 2.63
CA HIS A 133 -13.86 13.01 2.07
C HIS A 133 -13.68 11.49 1.93
N TYR A 134 -12.44 11.01 1.97
CA TYR A 134 -12.07 9.62 1.74
C TYR A 134 -11.06 9.17 2.80
N GLN A 135 -11.35 9.39 4.09
CA GLN A 135 -10.43 9.14 5.20
C GLN A 135 -9.91 7.70 5.23
N LYS A 136 -10.75 6.72 4.84
CA LYS A 136 -10.32 5.33 4.73
C LYS A 136 -9.16 5.15 3.75
N ARG A 137 -9.15 5.87 2.63
CA ARG A 137 -8.04 5.82 1.65
C ARG A 137 -6.78 6.45 2.22
N ALA A 138 -6.89 7.64 2.81
CA ALA A 138 -5.77 8.30 3.49
C ALA A 138 -5.14 7.39 4.57
N TYR A 139 -5.98 6.76 5.39
CA TYR A 139 -5.54 5.82 6.41
C TYR A 139 -4.80 4.61 5.82
N GLN A 140 -5.31 3.99 4.75
CA GLN A 140 -4.62 2.86 4.11
C GLN A 140 -3.25 3.27 3.56
N CYS A 141 -3.11 4.46 2.98
CA CYS A 141 -1.80 4.98 2.56
C CYS A 141 -0.84 5.11 3.76
N ILE A 142 -1.30 5.70 4.87
CA ILE A 142 -0.49 5.86 6.08
C ILE A 142 -0.12 4.49 6.67
N LYS A 143 -1.08 3.56 6.75
CA LYS A 143 -0.84 2.20 7.23
C LYS A 143 0.20 1.46 6.38
N CYS A 144 0.14 1.61 5.05
CA CYS A 144 1.14 1.06 4.14
C CYS A 144 2.52 1.68 4.39
N MET A 145 2.60 3.01 4.56
CA MET A 145 3.86 3.69 4.89
C MET A 145 4.43 3.27 6.25
N VAL A 146 3.60 3.07 7.29
CA VAL A 146 4.04 2.50 8.57
C VAL A 146 4.65 1.11 8.34
N ALA A 147 3.96 0.23 7.61
CA ALA A 147 4.46 -1.10 7.32
C ALA A 147 5.79 -1.07 6.54
N LEU A 148 5.90 -0.15 5.57
CA LEU A 148 7.12 0.06 4.79
C LEU A 148 8.29 0.51 5.67
N PHE A 149 8.11 1.54 6.50
CA PHE A 149 9.18 2.05 7.36
C PHE A 149 9.60 1.07 8.46
N SER A 150 8.69 0.17 8.88
CA SER A 150 9.02 -0.88 9.85
C SER A 150 9.74 -2.09 9.24
N LYS A 151 9.46 -2.42 7.96
CA LYS A 151 10.01 -3.63 7.30
C LYS A 151 11.20 -3.36 6.39
N CYS A 152 11.34 -2.14 5.87
CA CYS A 152 12.35 -1.79 4.90
C CYS A 152 13.38 -0.83 5.50
N ARG A 153 14.60 -1.32 5.71
CA ARG A 153 15.73 -0.50 6.20
C ARG A 153 15.99 0.72 5.31
N THR A 154 15.95 0.54 3.99
CA THR A 154 16.13 1.61 3.00
C THR A 154 15.09 2.71 3.16
N ALA A 155 13.81 2.35 3.31
CA ALA A 155 12.73 3.30 3.52
C ALA A 155 12.87 4.04 4.86
N HIS A 156 13.23 3.31 5.93
CA HIS A 156 13.48 3.89 7.24
C HIS A 156 14.62 4.92 7.19
N GLN A 157 15.76 4.57 6.58
CA GLN A 157 16.87 5.51 6.39
C GLN A 157 16.48 6.73 5.55
N MET A 158 15.65 6.54 4.52
CA MET A 158 15.13 7.64 3.71
C MET A 158 14.26 8.60 4.53
N LEU A 159 13.42 8.07 5.43
CA LEU A 159 12.58 8.88 6.32
C LEU A 159 13.42 9.77 7.25
N HIS A 160 14.54 9.26 7.76
CA HIS A 160 15.41 10.02 8.66
C HIS A 160 16.35 11.00 7.94
N SER A 161 16.80 10.67 6.73
CA SER A 161 17.78 11.47 5.98
C SER A 161 17.14 12.56 5.11
N ASN A 162 15.92 12.34 4.60
CA ASN A 162 15.25 13.28 3.72
C ASN A 162 14.26 14.16 4.50
N VAL A 163 14.62 15.43 4.69
CA VAL A 163 13.84 16.43 5.46
C VAL A 163 12.43 16.61 4.90
N GLU A 164 12.25 16.57 3.57
CA GLU A 164 10.94 16.76 2.96
C GLU A 164 10.02 15.57 3.22
N ILE A 165 10.54 14.34 3.06
CA ILE A 165 9.80 13.11 3.35
C ILE A 165 9.44 13.08 4.83
N LYS A 166 10.38 13.40 5.73
CA LYS A 166 10.13 13.50 7.17
C LYS A 166 9.01 14.50 7.49
N ARG A 167 9.05 15.68 6.88
CA ARG A 167 8.01 16.70 7.08
C ARG A 167 6.64 16.23 6.60
N LYS A 168 6.54 15.67 5.38
CA LYS A 168 5.27 15.15 4.85
C LYS A 168 4.73 13.99 5.69
N TRP A 169 5.62 13.13 6.21
CA TRP A 169 5.29 12.08 7.15
C TRP A 169 4.68 12.61 8.45
N MET A 170 5.34 13.59 9.10
CA MET A 170 4.82 14.18 10.34
C MET A 170 3.42 14.78 10.16
N VAL A 171 3.19 15.51 9.06
CA VAL A 171 1.86 16.08 8.74
C VAL A 171 0.80 14.98 8.55
N ALA A 172 1.16 13.86 7.93
CA ALA A 172 0.24 12.74 7.75
C ALA A 172 -0.11 12.05 9.08
N VAL A 173 0.89 11.88 9.97
CA VAL A 173 0.70 11.29 11.30
C VAL A 173 -0.13 12.21 12.21
N GLU A 174 0.16 13.51 12.22
CA GLU A 174 -0.60 14.52 12.96
C GLU A 174 -2.08 14.51 12.54
N TRP A 175 -2.35 14.53 11.23
CA TRP A 175 -3.72 14.39 10.74
C TRP A 175 -4.42 13.10 11.21
N LEU A 176 -3.70 11.97 11.23
CA LEU A 176 -4.27 10.71 11.70
C LEU A 176 -4.59 10.75 13.20
N GLN A 177 -3.75 11.40 14.00
CA GLN A 177 -3.99 11.59 15.44
C GLN A 177 -5.26 12.40 15.67
N ASP A 178 -5.37 13.57 15.03
CA ASP A 178 -6.54 14.44 15.10
C ASP A 178 -7.83 13.70 14.69
N GLU A 179 -7.76 12.94 13.59
CA GLU A 179 -8.91 12.21 13.07
C GLU A 179 -9.35 11.09 14.02
N LEU A 180 -8.42 10.39 14.67
CA LEU A 180 -8.73 9.37 15.68
C LEU A 180 -9.37 9.98 16.93
N GLU A 181 -8.90 11.15 17.37
CA GLU A 181 -9.48 11.88 18.51
C GLU A 181 -10.89 12.38 18.19
N ARG A 182 -11.09 12.94 16.99
CA ARG A 182 -12.40 13.40 16.50
C ARG A 182 -13.42 12.27 16.48
N VAL A 183 -13.04 11.09 15.98
CA VAL A 183 -13.92 9.92 15.96
C VAL A 183 -14.26 9.47 17.39
N ARG A 184 -13.29 9.45 18.32
CA ARG A 184 -13.53 9.09 19.73
C ARG A 184 -14.44 10.09 20.44
N GLY A 185 -14.29 11.39 20.19
CA GLY A 185 -15.11 12.44 20.78
C GLY A 185 -16.55 12.49 20.26
N SER A 186 -16.81 11.92 19.07
CA SER A 186 -18.14 11.88 18.46
C SER A 186 -18.99 10.67 18.88
N TYR A 187 -18.43 9.70 19.61
CA TYR A 187 -19.20 8.65 20.27
C TYR A 187 -19.46 9.06 21.73
N PRO A 188 -20.70 9.32 22.14
CA PRO A 188 -21.01 9.29 23.56
C PRO A 188 -20.73 7.86 24.02
N CYS A 189 -19.79 7.71 24.95
CA CYS A 189 -19.65 6.50 25.74
C CYS A 189 -20.95 6.31 26.54
N ASN A 190 -21.97 5.72 25.91
CA ASN A 190 -23.14 5.22 26.63
C ASN A 190 -22.85 3.76 26.97
N SER A 191 -21.92 3.56 27.90
CA SER A 191 -21.80 2.32 28.67
C SER A 191 -21.53 2.63 30.14
N THR A 192 -22.27 3.59 30.69
CA THR A 192 -22.69 3.46 32.09
C THR A 192 -23.68 2.31 32.16
N TRP A 193 -23.17 1.11 32.42
CA TRP A 193 -23.97 0.04 33.03
C TRP A 193 -24.42 0.50 34.41
N ARG A 194 -25.48 1.32 34.45
CA ARG A 194 -26.32 1.46 35.64
C ARG A 194 -26.89 0.07 35.90
N ILE A 195 -26.31 -0.62 36.86
CA ILE A 195 -26.95 -1.75 37.53
C ILE A 195 -28.25 -1.22 38.11
N HIS A 196 -29.37 -1.46 37.43
CA HIS A 196 -30.70 -1.41 38.03
C HIS A 196 -31.38 -2.74 37.72
N GLN A 197 -31.90 -3.34 38.79
CA GLN A 197 -32.58 -4.62 38.86
C GLN A 197 -33.84 -4.68 37.96
N PRO A 198 -34.33 -5.89 37.63
CA PRO A 198 -35.20 -6.11 36.49
C PRO A 198 -36.67 -5.82 36.81
N SER A 199 -37.35 -5.17 35.88
CA SER A 199 -38.80 -5.24 35.76
C SER A 199 -39.19 -5.30 34.28
N THR A 200 -39.92 -6.37 33.97
CA THR A 200 -40.47 -6.83 32.71
C THR A 200 -41.34 -5.80 31.97
N SER A 201 -41.18 -5.70 30.65
CA SER A 201 -42.28 -5.60 29.67
C SER A 201 -41.76 -5.60 28.22
N LEU A 202 -42.40 -6.40 27.36
CA LEU A 202 -42.24 -6.45 25.90
C LEU A 202 -42.60 -5.10 25.25
N ASP A 203 -41.91 -4.70 24.18
CA ASP A 203 -42.42 -4.69 22.79
C ASP A 203 -41.54 -3.85 21.82
N SER A 204 -41.47 -4.35 20.58
CA SER A 204 -41.25 -3.67 19.30
C SER A 204 -39.87 -3.08 18.90
N SER A 205 -39.28 -3.76 17.91
CA SER A 205 -38.90 -3.20 16.60
C SER A 205 -37.94 -2.00 16.54
N ASN A 206 -36.63 -2.29 16.53
CA ASN A 206 -35.68 -1.50 15.76
C ASN A 206 -34.47 -2.37 15.37
N PRO A 207 -34.12 -2.50 14.07
CA PRO A 207 -32.84 -3.10 13.71
C PRO A 207 -31.73 -2.14 14.17
N PRO A 208 -30.64 -2.63 14.77
CA PRO A 208 -29.54 -1.77 15.16
C PRO A 208 -28.90 -1.15 13.91
N PRO A 209 -28.43 0.11 13.96
CA PRO A 209 -27.67 0.68 12.86
C PRO A 209 -26.44 -0.18 12.60
N PHE A 210 -26.23 -0.54 11.33
CA PHE A 210 -25.09 -1.33 10.88
C PHE A 210 -23.77 -0.73 11.39
N ASN A 211 -23.17 -1.40 12.37
CA ASN A 211 -22.01 -0.91 13.09
C ASN A 211 -20.76 -1.08 12.21
N LYS A 212 -20.43 -0.09 11.37
CA LYS A 212 -19.28 -0.14 10.42
C LYS A 212 -17.89 -0.03 11.06
N PHE A 213 -17.79 -0.06 12.39
CA PHE A 213 -16.54 0.24 13.12
C PHE A 213 -16.18 -0.76 14.23
N THR A 214 -16.97 -1.81 14.43
CA THR A 214 -16.67 -2.85 15.45
C THR A 214 -15.55 -3.82 15.04
N GLU A 215 -15.03 -3.74 13.82
CA GLU A 215 -13.93 -4.60 13.34
C GLU A 215 -12.54 -3.97 13.44
N TRP A 216 -12.36 -2.86 14.16
CA TRP A 216 -11.06 -2.16 14.21
C TRP A 216 -10.30 -2.32 15.53
N PRO A 217 -9.87 -3.53 15.93
CA PRO A 217 -8.78 -3.67 16.88
C PRO A 217 -7.42 -3.71 16.15
N SER A 218 -6.40 -3.07 16.74
CA SER A 218 -4.93 -3.27 16.57
C SER A 218 -4.08 -2.05 16.10
N ALA A 219 -4.65 -0.88 15.80
CA ALA A 219 -3.84 0.25 15.28
C ALA A 219 -3.03 1.04 16.34
N GLN A 220 -3.15 0.69 17.63
CA GLN A 220 -2.54 1.49 18.71
C GLN A 220 -1.04 1.25 18.91
N HIS A 221 -0.48 0.16 18.40
CA HIS A 221 0.93 -0.21 18.66
C HIS A 221 1.96 0.19 17.57
N PRO A 222 1.63 0.25 16.25
CA PRO A 222 2.67 0.51 15.24
C PRO A 222 3.05 1.99 15.08
N VAL A 223 2.15 2.93 15.39
CA VAL A 223 2.37 4.37 15.15
C VAL A 223 3.42 4.95 16.11
N LEU A 224 3.57 4.37 17.29
CA LEU A 224 4.52 4.82 18.32
C LEU A 224 5.94 4.25 18.13
N LEU A 225 6.13 3.21 17.31
CA LEU A 225 7.45 2.60 17.07
C LEU A 225 8.23 3.27 15.92
N ALA A 226 7.61 4.21 15.21
CA ALA A 226 8.22 4.94 14.08
C ALA A 226 8.70 6.36 14.45
N LEU A 227 8.76 6.68 15.75
CA LEU A 227 9.40 7.87 16.32
C LEU A 227 10.65 7.45 17.10
#